data_AF-A0A1Y5DL81-F1
#
_entry.id   AF-A0A1Y5DL81-F1
#
_cell.length_a   1.000
_cell.length_b   1.000
_cell.length_c   1.000
_cell.angle_alpha   90.00
_cell.angle_beta   90.00
_cell.angle_gamma   90.00
#
_symmetry.space_group_name_H-M   'P 1'
#
loop_
_entity.id
_entity.type
_entity.pdbx_description
1 polymer ?
#
loop_
_entity_poly.entity_id
_entity_poly.type
_entity_poly.pdbx_seq_one_letter_code
_entity_poly.pdbx_strand_id
1 'polypeptide(L)'
;MLVIKKRLQELYLQKEEIQKEISSLESQLEQPPSIALKTPSKTFTKQQKIDLFRQLFIANQDVYAKKWVSQDKSKQNFFPVSKTFKGEDYIPLGNEEIEAHLRGTVQLATYPILYKSYSKYVVLQIEEIDIYKIELCVQKFKLTVYYEINSFSSIYVWIFFDDLLLAKMAKVLGEKILKEANCSGNIYPNQDFSNKANLGLPLELPLHLNYRNENKTVFIDIKSKSIIEDQWSYLWEVEKNSKSKIELLASVEVKSEAWVKNEEKKLELPTVTIEMIVYDMIYIKNDSLSKSFSNTLKDLACFDNPQVKILLGLRKPLYNIPRVIKNYEEDEEYMKLPRGLLSQVKAIFEENNVKYLLEDKRYFTKESFPQVTYILRDEQNLAIKKILNNDFSICVAPPGFGKTLIGAKMIEERQCNTLIVVNKNMLLDQWIQRFVDYFKMDKKEIGFLGKGKNKLTSKLDIATMQSLKNQPDLIKNYTQVIVDECHHIPAITFELIVKQFCGKYILGLSATPNRKDGLQPILYQQLGSVAYEFKKKRTIDNDLKLIKTD
;
A
#
# COMPACT_ATOMS: atom_id res chain seq x y z
N MET A 1 85.47 14.25 37.00
CA MET A 1 84.81 15.01 38.09
C MET A 1 84.07 16.26 37.59
N LEU A 2 84.68 17.09 36.74
CA LEU A 2 84.09 18.34 36.22
C LEU A 2 82.85 18.11 35.33
N VAL A 3 82.87 17.09 34.47
CA VAL A 3 81.73 16.69 33.63
C VAL A 3 80.55 16.20 34.46
N ILE A 4 80.81 15.42 35.51
CA ILE A 4 79.78 14.91 36.43
C ILE A 4 79.17 16.06 37.22
N LYS A 5 79.97 17.02 37.71
CA LYS A 5 79.46 18.24 38.37
C LYS A 5 78.57 19.06 37.44
N LYS A 6 78.96 19.21 36.17
CA LYS A 6 78.16 19.94 35.17
C LYS A 6 76.83 19.26 34.88
N ARG A 7 76.84 17.92 34.74
CA ARG A 7 75.61 17.13 34.57
C ARG A 7 74.71 17.16 35.81
N LEU A 8 75.30 17.12 37.00
CA LEU A 8 74.58 17.25 38.26
C LEU A 8 73.90 18.63 38.34
N GLN A 9 74.60 19.67 37.92
CA GLN A 9 74.09 21.05 37.90
C GLN A 9 72.96 21.24 36.87
N GLU A 10 73.06 20.61 35.68
CA GLU A 10 71.97 20.53 34.71
C GLU A 10 70.74 19.82 35.29
N LEU A 11 70.93 18.69 35.99
CA LEU A 11 69.84 17.95 36.62
C LEU A 11 69.18 18.74 37.76
N TYR A 12 69.95 19.52 38.52
CA TYR A 12 69.39 20.43 39.52
C TYR A 12 68.57 21.55 38.88
N LEU A 13 69.02 22.09 37.74
CA LEU A 13 68.29 23.09 36.97
C LEU A 13 66.97 22.53 36.42
N GLN A 14 67.00 21.31 35.86
CA GLN A 14 65.80 20.61 35.41
C GLN A 14 64.85 20.31 36.56
N LYS A 15 65.37 19.94 37.73
CA LYS A 15 64.56 19.74 38.94
C LYS A 15 63.87 21.03 39.37
N GLU A 16 64.56 22.18 39.31
CA GLU A 16 63.95 23.48 39.60
C GLU A 16 62.89 23.88 38.57
N GLU A 17 63.11 23.60 37.29
CA GLU A 17 62.10 23.84 36.24
C GLU A 17 60.86 22.98 36.46
N ILE A 18 61.04 21.69 36.73
CA ILE A 18 59.94 20.76 37.03
C ILE A 18 59.24 21.16 38.33
N GLN A 19 59.97 21.61 39.37
CA GLN A 19 59.35 22.11 40.60
C GLN A 19 58.59 23.41 40.38
N LYS A 20 59.06 24.30 39.49
CA LYS A 20 58.30 25.49 39.09
C LYS A 20 57.04 25.10 38.33
N GLU A 21 57.12 24.13 37.43
CA GLU A 21 55.97 23.60 36.67
C GLU A 21 54.96 22.93 37.61
N ILE A 22 55.41 22.10 38.55
CA ILE A 22 54.57 21.51 39.60
C ILE A 22 53.96 22.60 40.47
N SER A 23 54.72 23.59 40.93
CA SER A 23 54.17 24.70 41.73
C SER A 23 53.19 25.57 40.95
N SER A 24 53.36 25.68 39.63
CA SER A 24 52.43 26.35 38.71
C SER A 24 51.15 25.54 38.56
N LEU A 25 51.25 24.21 38.45
CA LEU A 25 50.10 23.29 38.36
C LEU A 25 49.38 23.15 39.72
N GLU A 26 50.10 23.18 40.84
CA GLU A 26 49.56 23.22 42.20
C GLU A 26 48.91 24.57 42.47
N SER A 27 49.49 25.69 42.00
CA SER A 27 48.83 27.00 42.02
C SER A 27 47.57 27.03 41.13
N GLN A 28 47.52 26.24 40.05
CA GLN A 28 46.29 26.03 39.25
C GLN A 28 45.25 25.16 39.98
N LEU A 29 45.67 24.31 40.93
CA LEU A 29 44.79 23.49 41.79
C LEU A 29 44.35 24.23 43.06
N GLU A 30 45.17 25.12 43.60
CA GLU A 30 44.94 25.87 44.86
C GLU A 30 44.37 27.28 44.65
N GLN A 31 44.25 27.77 43.41
CA GLN A 31 43.36 28.89 43.15
C GLN A 31 41.93 28.46 43.50
N PRO A 32 41.24 29.09 44.48
CA PRO A 32 39.78 28.99 44.51
C PRO A 32 39.31 29.46 43.14
N PRO A 33 38.35 28.80 42.48
CA PRO A 33 38.01 29.10 41.10
C PRO A 33 37.78 30.60 40.92
N SER A 34 38.78 31.26 40.36
CA SER A 34 38.79 32.68 40.03
C SER A 34 38.07 32.79 38.69
N ILE A 35 36.74 32.71 38.75
CA ILE A 35 35.85 33.25 37.73
C ILE A 35 36.26 32.80 36.30
N ALA A 36 36.53 31.51 36.11
CA ALA A 36 35.98 30.89 34.91
C ALA A 36 34.48 31.04 35.11
N LEU A 37 33.85 31.91 34.32
CA LEU A 37 32.41 32.03 34.24
C LEU A 37 31.85 30.62 34.31
N LYS A 38 31.37 30.21 35.50
CA LYS A 38 30.36 29.18 35.60
C LYS A 38 29.40 29.60 34.52
N THR A 39 29.27 28.83 33.43
CA THR A 39 28.06 28.92 32.63
C THR A 39 26.98 28.94 33.69
N PRO A 40 26.27 30.08 33.85
CA PRO A 40 25.41 30.24 35.00
C PRO A 40 24.55 28.99 34.98
N SER A 41 24.58 28.17 36.04
CA SER A 41 23.62 27.08 36.17
C SER A 41 22.29 27.78 35.95
N LYS A 42 21.71 27.61 34.77
CA LYS A 42 20.67 28.52 34.30
C LYS A 42 19.58 28.31 35.33
N THR A 43 19.38 29.29 36.19
CA THR A 43 18.49 29.11 37.34
C THR A 43 17.11 29.33 36.78
N PHE A 44 16.54 28.24 36.25
CA PHE A 44 15.24 28.29 35.63
C PHE A 44 14.20 28.60 36.71
N THR A 45 13.45 29.68 36.48
CA THR A 45 12.27 29.97 37.27
C THR A 45 11.27 28.81 37.16
N LYS A 46 10.37 28.71 38.14
CA LYS A 46 9.28 27.72 38.11
C LYS A 46 8.52 27.75 36.78
N GLN A 47 8.20 28.93 36.27
CA GLN A 47 7.45 29.07 35.03
C GLN A 47 8.25 28.60 33.81
N GLN A 48 9.53 28.96 33.72
CA GLN A 48 10.41 28.50 32.63
C GLN A 48 10.53 26.97 32.59
N LYS A 49 10.58 26.29 33.75
CA LYS A 49 10.59 24.82 33.82
C LYS A 49 9.29 24.22 33.28
N ILE A 50 8.14 24.78 33.66
CA ILE A 50 6.83 24.32 33.19
C ILE A 50 6.69 24.54 31.68
N ASP A 51 7.12 25.70 31.17
CA ASP A 51 7.03 26.03 29.75
C ASP A 51 7.94 25.13 28.91
N LEU A 52 9.18 24.91 29.34
CA LEU A 52 10.12 23.99 28.67
C LEU A 52 9.57 22.56 28.65
N PHE A 53 9.09 22.08 29.80
CA PHE A 53 8.50 20.75 29.93
C PHE A 53 7.30 20.57 29.00
N ARG A 54 6.40 21.57 28.97
CA ARG A 54 5.25 21.60 28.09
C ARG A 54 5.66 21.60 26.62
N GLN A 55 6.68 22.37 26.27
CA GLN A 55 7.14 22.50 24.89
C GLN A 55 7.73 21.19 24.35
N LEU A 56 8.52 20.48 25.15
CA LEU A 56 9.20 19.25 24.76
C LEU A 56 8.29 18.02 24.81
N PHE A 57 7.59 17.82 25.94
CA PHE A 57 6.95 16.54 26.22
C PHE A 57 5.44 16.53 26.00
N ILE A 58 4.78 17.68 25.99
CA ILE A 58 3.32 17.70 25.81
C ILE A 58 3.01 17.83 24.32
N ALA A 59 2.66 16.69 23.72
CA ALA A 59 2.12 16.62 22.38
C ALA A 59 0.68 17.15 22.36
N ASN A 60 -0.29 16.37 22.83
CA ASN A 60 -1.69 16.77 22.90
C ASN A 60 -1.97 17.59 24.17
N GLN A 61 -2.44 18.83 24.00
CA GLN A 61 -2.78 19.73 25.11
C GLN A 61 -4.23 19.60 25.57
N ASP A 62 -5.12 19.04 24.73
CA ASP A 62 -6.55 18.96 25.00
C ASP A 62 -6.91 17.76 25.89
N VAL A 63 -5.99 16.80 26.03
CA VAL A 63 -6.17 15.60 26.84
C VAL A 63 -4.85 15.07 27.37
N TYR A 64 -4.87 14.65 28.63
CA TYR A 64 -3.77 13.98 29.29
C TYR A 64 -4.33 12.81 30.11
N ALA A 65 -3.44 11.90 30.51
CA ALA A 65 -3.79 10.76 31.34
C ALA A 65 -3.12 10.88 32.72
N LYS A 66 -3.83 10.41 33.74
CA LYS A 66 -3.34 10.33 35.13
C LYS A 66 -3.22 8.86 35.52
N LYS A 67 -2.15 8.52 36.25
CA LYS A 67 -1.97 7.18 36.77
C LYS A 67 -3.03 6.89 37.83
N TRP A 68 -3.68 5.75 37.67
CA TRP A 68 -4.56 5.14 38.66
C TRP A 68 -3.93 3.85 39.15
N VAL A 69 -4.06 3.61 40.45
CA VAL A 69 -3.60 2.40 41.11
C VAL A 69 -4.82 1.81 41.83
N SER A 70 -5.03 0.50 41.68
CA SER A 70 -6.12 -0.20 42.38
C SER A 70 -5.92 -0.11 43.89
N GLN A 71 -7.01 -0.21 44.65
CA GLN A 71 -6.97 -0.18 46.12
C GLN A 71 -6.04 -1.28 46.66
N ASP A 72 -6.04 -2.46 46.02
CA ASP A 72 -5.18 -3.60 46.37
C ASP A 72 -3.75 -3.49 45.82
N LYS A 73 -3.40 -2.37 45.15
CA LYS A 73 -2.12 -2.09 44.48
C LYS A 73 -1.68 -3.09 43.40
N SER A 74 -2.51 -4.07 43.08
CA SER A 74 -2.26 -5.13 42.09
C SER A 74 -2.31 -4.67 40.64
N LYS A 75 -3.04 -3.59 40.33
CA LYS A 75 -3.18 -3.05 38.96
C LYS A 75 -2.84 -1.57 38.95
N GLN A 76 -2.07 -1.16 37.96
CA GLN A 76 -1.72 0.24 37.71
C GLN A 76 -1.91 0.52 36.23
N ASN A 77 -2.56 1.63 35.89
CA ASN A 77 -2.72 2.04 34.49
C ASN A 77 -2.92 3.56 34.39
N PHE A 78 -2.73 4.13 33.20
CA PHE A 78 -3.00 5.53 32.92
C PHE A 78 -4.39 5.68 32.28
N PHE A 79 -5.22 6.56 32.84
CA PHE A 79 -6.55 6.84 32.32
C PHE A 79 -6.70 8.31 31.93
N PRO A 80 -7.39 8.61 30.81
CA PRO A 80 -7.60 9.98 30.39
C PRO A 80 -8.48 10.73 31.38
N VAL A 81 -8.14 11.99 31.64
CA VAL A 81 -8.90 12.85 32.55
C VAL A 81 -10.06 13.50 31.80
N SER A 82 -11.28 13.30 32.29
CA SER A 82 -12.53 13.84 31.71
C SER A 82 -13.46 14.34 32.82
N LYS A 83 -14.40 15.23 32.49
CA LYS A 83 -15.32 15.79 33.50
C LYS A 83 -16.36 14.78 33.97
N THR A 84 -16.88 13.94 33.07
CA THR A 84 -17.99 13.01 33.37
C THR A 84 -17.64 11.53 33.29
N PHE A 85 -16.36 11.17 33.10
CA PHE A 85 -15.89 9.79 32.89
C PHE A 85 -16.48 9.09 31.65
N LYS A 86 -17.16 9.83 30.75
CA LYS A 86 -17.79 9.29 29.54
C LYS A 86 -16.91 9.33 28.30
N GLY A 87 -15.71 9.91 28.38
CA GLY A 87 -14.72 9.89 27.29
C GLY A 87 -15.04 10.82 26.11
N GLU A 88 -15.89 11.83 26.31
CA GLU A 88 -16.25 12.80 25.26
C GLU A 88 -15.87 14.25 25.63
N ASP A 89 -15.54 14.47 26.91
CA ASP A 89 -15.37 15.75 27.60
C ASP A 89 -14.03 15.82 28.36
N TYR A 90 -12.94 15.61 27.63
CA TYR A 90 -11.57 15.68 28.15
C TYR A 90 -11.19 17.08 28.65
N ILE A 91 -10.32 17.10 29.65
CA ILE A 91 -9.82 18.33 30.28
C ILE A 91 -8.42 18.65 29.73
N PRO A 92 -8.17 19.87 29.25
CA PRO A 92 -6.85 20.27 28.78
C PRO A 92 -5.84 20.33 29.93
N LEU A 93 -4.57 20.07 29.62
CA LEU A 93 -3.50 20.06 30.62
C LEU A 93 -3.11 21.49 31.02
N GLY A 94 -3.31 21.84 32.29
CA GLY A 94 -2.93 23.12 32.89
C GLY A 94 -1.50 23.14 33.42
N ASN A 95 -1.07 24.30 33.91
CA ASN A 95 0.24 24.46 34.54
C ASN A 95 0.28 23.85 35.95
N GLU A 96 -0.87 23.85 36.65
CA GLU A 96 -1.01 23.29 37.99
C GLU A 96 -0.78 21.76 37.97
N GLU A 97 -1.31 21.06 36.99
CA GLU A 97 -1.10 19.62 36.83
C GLU A 97 0.36 19.28 36.51
N ILE A 98 1.00 20.06 35.64
CA ILE A 98 2.43 19.88 35.32
C ILE A 98 3.27 20.10 36.59
N GLU A 99 2.99 21.16 37.36
CA GLU A 99 3.67 21.38 38.63
C GLU A 99 3.44 20.22 39.62
N ALA A 100 2.20 19.77 39.74
CA ALA A 100 1.83 18.65 40.61
C ALA A 100 2.62 17.38 40.22
N HIS A 101 2.84 17.15 38.93
CA HIS A 101 3.67 16.08 38.42
C HIS A 101 5.15 16.21 38.78
N LEU A 102 5.72 17.38 38.50
CA LEU A 102 7.13 17.68 38.80
C LEU A 102 7.43 17.70 40.29
N ARG A 103 6.42 17.90 41.16
CA ARG A 103 6.51 17.78 42.62
C ARG A 103 6.25 16.38 43.15
N GLY A 104 5.93 15.41 42.28
CA GLY A 104 5.72 14.02 42.67
C GLY A 104 4.35 13.72 43.30
N THR A 105 3.39 14.65 43.20
CA THR A 105 2.05 14.47 43.80
C THR A 105 1.11 13.68 42.89
N VAL A 106 1.31 13.76 41.56
CA VAL A 106 0.54 13.02 40.56
C VAL A 106 1.46 12.50 39.47
N GLN A 107 1.22 11.28 38.98
CA GLN A 107 1.96 10.76 37.83
C GLN A 107 1.10 10.93 36.58
N LEU A 108 1.65 11.63 35.58
CA LEU A 108 0.93 12.00 34.36
C LEU A 108 1.53 11.28 33.15
N ALA A 109 0.72 11.15 32.11
CA ALA A 109 1.10 10.67 30.80
C ALA A 109 0.44 11.54 29.72
N THR A 110 1.11 11.67 28.59
CA THR A 110 0.64 12.44 27.43
C THR A 110 0.19 11.50 26.31
N TYR A 111 -0.72 11.96 25.46
CA TYR A 111 -1.02 11.28 24.22
C TYR A 111 -0.14 11.86 23.10
N PRO A 112 0.69 11.04 22.44
CA PRO A 112 1.73 11.52 21.50
C PRO A 112 1.17 12.11 20.20
N ILE A 113 -0.15 12.02 19.96
CA ILE A 113 -0.82 12.47 18.74
C ILE A 113 -1.70 13.69 19.05
N LEU A 114 -1.42 14.79 18.37
CA LEU A 114 -2.18 16.05 18.37
C LEU A 114 -3.43 15.96 17.47
N TYR A 115 -4.30 16.96 17.61
CA TYR A 115 -5.40 17.19 16.67
C TYR A 115 -4.88 17.27 15.21
N LYS A 116 -5.61 16.64 14.27
CA LYS A 116 -5.22 16.39 12.87
C LYS A 116 -4.09 15.35 12.65
N SER A 117 -3.82 14.48 13.61
CA SER A 117 -2.90 13.33 13.45
C SER A 117 -1.43 13.72 13.29
N TYR A 118 -1.00 14.77 13.98
CA TYR A 118 0.41 15.19 14.02
C TYR A 118 1.08 14.76 15.32
N SER A 119 2.40 14.70 15.33
CA SER A 119 3.23 14.42 16.50
C SER A 119 4.46 15.32 16.52
N LYS A 120 4.98 15.61 17.72
CA LYS A 120 6.16 16.45 17.97
C LYS A 120 7.45 15.63 18.10
N TYR A 121 7.33 14.34 18.32
CA TYR A 121 8.45 13.44 18.58
C TYR A 121 8.06 12.01 18.23
N VAL A 122 9.05 11.13 18.14
CA VAL A 122 8.83 9.69 18.30
C VAL A 122 9.61 9.23 19.53
N VAL A 123 9.02 8.32 20.30
CA VAL A 123 9.67 7.68 21.44
C VAL A 123 9.68 6.17 21.24
N LEU A 124 10.84 5.56 21.41
CA LEU A 124 11.02 4.11 21.42
C LEU A 124 11.21 3.64 22.85
N GLN A 125 10.42 2.67 23.29
CA GLN A 125 10.62 1.97 24.55
C GLN A 125 11.39 0.69 24.27
N ILE A 126 12.62 0.61 24.77
CA ILE A 126 13.53 -0.51 24.58
C ILE A 126 14.07 -1.01 25.93
N GLU A 127 14.69 -2.18 25.91
CA GLU A 127 15.45 -2.69 27.04
C GLU A 127 16.87 -2.09 27.07
N GLU A 128 17.48 -2.01 28.26
CA GLU A 128 18.83 -1.43 28.44
C GLU A 128 19.90 -2.14 27.58
N ILE A 129 19.75 -3.45 27.36
CA ILE A 129 20.67 -4.23 26.54
C ILE A 129 20.67 -3.81 25.07
N ASP A 130 19.60 -3.21 24.57
CA ASP A 130 19.45 -2.84 23.16
C ASP A 130 19.95 -1.42 22.84
N ILE A 131 20.40 -0.65 23.84
CA ILE A 131 20.89 0.73 23.66
C ILE A 131 21.96 0.81 22.56
N TYR A 132 22.93 -0.12 22.56
CA TYR A 132 24.03 -0.09 21.59
C TYR A 132 23.55 -0.32 20.14
N LYS A 133 22.51 -1.14 19.95
CA LYS A 133 21.95 -1.42 18.62
C LYS A 133 21.25 -0.19 18.06
N ILE A 134 20.53 0.53 18.92
CA ILE A 134 19.88 1.78 18.57
C ILE A 134 20.92 2.85 18.24
N GLU A 135 21.99 2.99 19.03
CA GLU A 135 23.08 3.94 18.77
C GLU A 135 23.73 3.74 17.39
N LEU A 136 24.00 2.50 16.98
CA LEU A 136 24.52 2.19 15.64
C LEU A 136 23.57 2.67 14.54
N CYS A 137 22.26 2.49 14.72
CA CYS A 137 21.24 2.94 13.76
C CYS A 137 21.13 4.47 13.75
N VAL A 138 21.13 5.10 14.91
CA VAL A 138 21.06 6.55 15.08
C VAL A 138 22.24 7.23 14.38
N GLN A 139 23.46 6.71 14.54
CA GLN A 139 24.65 7.20 13.85
C GLN A 139 24.52 7.05 12.33
N LYS A 140 24.02 5.91 11.85
CA LYS A 140 23.78 5.66 10.43
C LYS A 140 22.76 6.65 9.83
N PHE A 141 21.67 6.92 10.53
CA PHE A 141 20.65 7.87 10.11
C PHE A 141 21.00 9.33 10.44
N LYS A 142 22.13 9.55 11.12
CA LYS A 142 22.60 10.84 11.63
C LYS A 142 21.57 11.53 12.52
N LEU A 143 20.74 10.80 13.26
CA LEU A 143 19.68 11.38 14.09
C LEU A 143 20.23 11.89 15.43
N THR A 144 19.61 12.92 15.97
CA THR A 144 19.84 13.35 17.36
C THR A 144 18.76 12.73 18.24
N VAL A 145 19.15 12.04 19.31
CA VAL A 145 18.24 11.32 20.21
C VAL A 145 18.62 11.53 21.68
N TYR A 146 17.67 11.33 22.58
CA TYR A 146 17.83 11.53 24.03
C TYR A 146 17.29 10.34 24.80
N TYR A 147 17.99 9.91 25.84
CA TYR A 147 17.67 8.69 26.57
C TYR A 147 17.17 9.00 27.97
N GLU A 148 16.05 8.39 28.33
CA GLU A 148 15.40 8.50 29.63
C GLU A 148 15.15 7.11 30.23
N ILE A 149 15.42 6.94 31.52
CA ILE A 149 14.98 5.77 32.28
C ILE A 149 13.55 6.03 32.77
N ASN A 150 12.57 5.22 32.40
CA ASN A 150 11.18 5.41 32.84
C ASN A 150 10.92 4.85 34.26
N SER A 151 9.68 4.95 34.76
CA SER A 151 9.34 4.46 36.11
C SER A 151 9.47 2.93 36.28
N PHE A 152 9.48 2.18 35.18
CA PHE A 152 9.63 0.71 35.13
C PHE A 152 11.05 0.26 34.82
N SER A 153 12.05 1.16 34.85
CA SER A 153 13.44 0.88 34.48
C SER A 153 13.65 0.44 33.02
N SER A 154 12.70 0.67 32.13
CA SER A 154 12.91 0.60 30.68
C SER A 154 13.49 1.91 30.15
N ILE A 155 14.05 1.88 28.95
CA ILE A 155 14.65 3.05 28.32
C ILE A 155 13.69 3.64 27.29
N TYR A 156 13.40 4.94 27.42
CA TYR A 156 12.77 5.74 26.39
C TYR A 156 13.82 6.49 25.58
N VAL A 157 13.80 6.27 24.26
CA VAL A 157 14.63 6.98 23.29
C VAL A 157 13.77 8.03 22.61
N TRP A 158 13.98 9.28 22.99
CA TRP A 158 13.26 10.45 22.49
C TRP A 158 13.94 10.99 21.23
N ILE A 159 13.14 11.19 20.18
CA ILE A 159 13.57 11.83 18.93
C ILE A 159 12.65 13.02 18.70
N PHE A 160 13.13 14.23 18.97
CA PHE A 160 12.35 15.46 18.82
C PHE A 160 12.43 16.02 17.41
N PHE A 161 11.34 16.67 16.97
CA PHE A 161 11.23 17.32 15.66
C PHE A 161 11.13 18.84 15.80
N ASP A 162 11.70 19.57 14.83
CA ASP A 162 11.68 21.04 14.80
C ASP A 162 10.30 21.60 14.43
N ASP A 163 9.56 20.90 13.58
CA ASP A 163 8.18 21.16 13.19
C ASP A 163 7.31 19.88 13.34
N LEU A 164 5.99 20.07 13.34
CA LEU A 164 5.02 18.98 13.46
C LEU A 164 5.09 18.03 12.25
N LEU A 165 5.15 16.74 12.56
CA LEU A 165 5.15 15.64 11.59
C LEU A 165 3.85 14.84 11.67
N LEU A 166 3.42 14.26 10.56
CA LEU A 166 2.30 13.31 10.59
C LEU A 166 2.66 12.12 11.48
N ALA A 167 1.75 11.72 12.36
CA ALA A 167 1.94 10.61 13.30
C ALA A 167 2.31 9.30 12.57
N LYS A 168 1.74 9.08 11.38
CA LYS A 168 2.12 8.00 10.47
C LYS A 168 3.62 8.01 10.13
N MET A 169 4.19 9.16 9.81
CA MET A 169 5.62 9.29 9.47
C MET A 169 6.51 9.07 10.70
N ALA A 170 6.12 9.63 11.85
CA ALA A 170 6.83 9.43 13.11
C ALA A 170 6.86 7.94 13.51
N LYS A 171 5.73 7.24 13.37
CA LYS A 171 5.62 5.80 13.60
C LYS A 171 6.50 4.98 12.64
N VAL A 172 6.42 5.25 11.34
CA VAL A 172 7.24 4.56 10.32
C VAL A 172 8.73 4.73 10.60
N LEU A 173 9.18 5.93 11.01
CA LEU A 173 10.55 6.14 11.45
C LEU A 173 10.92 5.21 12.62
N GLY A 174 10.06 5.13 13.64
CA GLY A 174 10.29 4.25 14.78
C GLY A 174 10.36 2.77 14.40
N GLU A 175 9.43 2.31 13.55
CA GLU A 175 9.42 0.93 13.05
C GLU A 175 10.69 0.59 12.28
N LYS A 176 11.16 1.53 11.43
CA LYS A 176 12.39 1.39 10.67
C LYS A 176 13.62 1.30 11.58
N ILE A 177 13.72 2.14 12.60
CA ILE A 177 14.82 2.10 13.57
C ILE A 177 14.83 0.76 14.31
N LEU A 178 13.69 0.31 14.85
CA LEU A 178 13.62 -0.97 15.59
C LEU A 178 13.93 -2.18 14.69
N LYS A 179 13.41 -2.18 13.46
CA LYS A 179 13.65 -3.23 12.46
C LYS A 179 15.11 -3.31 12.06
N GLU A 180 15.75 -2.17 11.82
CA GLU A 180 17.16 -2.12 11.42
C GLU A 180 18.10 -2.44 12.58
N ALA A 181 17.76 -2.03 13.79
CA ALA A 181 18.46 -2.40 15.01
C ALA A 181 18.22 -3.86 15.42
N ASN A 182 17.27 -4.57 14.80
CA ASN A 182 16.84 -5.92 15.17
C ASN A 182 16.53 -6.04 16.68
N CYS A 183 15.67 -5.15 17.16
CA CYS A 183 15.21 -5.11 18.55
C CYS A 183 13.68 -4.99 18.60
N SER A 184 13.11 -5.47 19.71
CA SER A 184 11.68 -5.34 20.00
C SER A 184 11.45 -4.17 20.94
N GLY A 185 10.45 -3.34 20.67
CA GLY A 185 10.12 -2.20 21.51
C GLY A 185 8.75 -1.61 21.19
N ASN A 186 8.21 -0.82 22.12
CA ASN A 186 7.00 -0.05 21.87
C ASN A 186 7.35 1.28 21.21
N ILE A 187 6.50 1.77 20.31
CA ILE A 187 6.69 3.05 19.60
C ILE A 187 5.57 4.00 20.00
N TYR A 188 5.91 5.25 20.27
CA TYR A 188 4.96 6.32 20.55
C TYR A 188 5.23 7.46 19.56
N PRO A 189 4.32 7.78 18.63
CA PRO A 189 2.96 7.25 18.48
C PRO A 189 2.92 5.81 17.93
N ASN A 190 1.98 5.00 18.43
CA ASN A 190 1.77 3.62 17.99
C ASN A 190 0.71 3.48 16.87
N GLN A 191 0.04 4.58 16.53
CA GLN A 191 -1.06 4.62 15.56
C GLN A 191 -0.95 5.85 14.65
N ASP A 192 -1.57 5.77 13.48
CA ASP A 192 -1.41 6.75 12.39
C ASP A 192 -2.24 8.02 12.61
N PHE A 193 -3.31 7.92 13.39
CA PHE A 193 -4.21 9.02 13.74
C PHE A 193 -4.80 8.82 15.14
N SER A 194 -5.32 9.91 15.71
CA SER A 194 -6.08 9.88 16.96
C SER A 194 -7.36 10.68 16.80
N ASN A 195 -8.43 10.24 17.47
CA ASN A 195 -9.69 10.99 17.58
C ASN A 195 -10.21 10.89 19.02
N LYS A 196 -11.29 11.61 19.35
CA LYS A 196 -11.85 11.63 20.71
C LYS A 196 -12.24 10.24 21.23
N ALA A 197 -12.65 9.32 20.36
CA ALA A 197 -13.01 7.96 20.76
C ALA A 197 -11.80 7.01 20.85
N ASN A 198 -10.67 7.36 20.22
CA ASN A 198 -9.45 6.56 20.20
C ASN A 198 -8.20 7.45 20.35
N LEU A 199 -7.77 7.64 21.59
CA LEU A 199 -6.60 8.44 21.95
C LEU A 199 -5.27 7.72 21.71
N GLY A 200 -5.27 6.39 21.61
CA GLY A 200 -4.07 5.57 21.48
C GLY A 200 -3.41 5.24 22.81
N LEU A 201 -2.15 4.80 22.78
CA LEU A 201 -1.40 4.49 24.00
C LEU A 201 -0.86 5.78 24.65
N PRO A 202 -1.10 5.99 25.96
CA PRO A 202 -0.50 7.10 26.69
C PRO A 202 1.00 6.83 26.92
N LEU A 203 1.80 7.88 26.77
CA LEU A 203 3.24 7.89 27.05
C LEU A 203 3.48 8.56 28.41
N GLU A 204 4.12 7.84 29.33
CA GLU A 204 4.49 8.38 30.64
C GLU A 204 5.37 9.63 30.50
N LEU A 205 5.13 10.64 31.34
CA LEU A 205 5.91 11.87 31.36
C LEU A 205 7.12 11.80 32.30
N PRO A 206 8.25 12.45 31.95
CA PRO A 206 9.50 12.39 32.71
C PRO A 206 9.53 13.33 33.93
N LEU A 207 10.61 13.25 34.73
CA LEU A 207 10.96 14.15 35.82
C LEU A 207 9.99 14.20 37.01
N HIS A 208 9.31 13.09 37.30
CA HIS A 208 8.47 12.98 38.48
C HIS A 208 9.33 12.90 39.76
N LEU A 209 9.15 13.84 40.71
CA LEU A 209 10.06 14.02 41.85
C LEU A 209 10.40 12.73 42.60
N ASN A 210 9.40 11.91 42.96
CA ASN A 210 9.63 10.70 43.75
C ASN A 210 10.47 9.67 42.98
N TYR A 211 10.21 9.53 41.68
CA TYR A 211 10.98 8.61 40.83
C TYR A 211 12.37 9.17 40.55
N ARG A 212 12.49 10.49 40.38
CA ARG A 212 13.78 11.16 40.20
C ARG A 212 14.72 10.94 41.38
N ASN A 213 14.19 10.97 42.62
CA ASN A 213 14.97 10.65 43.81
C ASN A 213 15.44 9.18 43.83
N GLU A 214 14.76 8.29 43.11
CA GLU A 214 15.14 6.89 42.89
C GLU A 214 15.92 6.69 41.57
N ASN A 215 16.41 7.76 40.94
CA ASN A 215 17.11 7.72 39.65
C ASN A 215 16.26 7.14 38.48
N LYS A 216 14.95 7.37 38.52
CA LYS A 216 13.97 7.01 37.49
C LYS A 216 13.23 8.25 36.98
N THR A 217 12.63 8.15 35.80
CA THR A 217 12.09 9.28 35.04
C THR A 217 13.13 10.38 34.79
N VAL A 218 14.39 9.99 34.58
CA VAL A 218 15.55 10.89 34.42
C VAL A 218 16.28 10.60 33.12
N PHE A 219 16.85 11.65 32.54
CA PHE A 219 17.71 11.56 31.36
C PHE A 219 19.13 11.14 31.75
N ILE A 220 19.73 10.34 30.87
CA ILE A 220 21.06 9.77 31.04
C ILE A 220 21.96 10.14 29.85
N ASP A 221 23.26 10.26 30.11
CA ASP A 221 24.27 10.32 29.06
C ASP A 221 24.80 8.91 28.81
N ILE A 222 24.65 8.43 27.58
CA ILE A 222 25.11 7.10 27.19
C ILE A 222 26.64 7.01 27.15
N LYS A 223 27.33 8.09 26.80
CA LYS A 223 28.78 8.08 26.64
C LYS A 223 29.47 7.84 27.97
N SER A 224 28.99 8.49 29.03
CA SER A 224 29.47 8.30 30.41
C SER A 224 28.71 7.20 31.17
N LYS A 225 27.57 6.73 30.65
CA LYS A 225 26.58 5.88 31.33
C LYS A 225 26.14 6.43 32.69
N SER A 226 26.21 7.76 32.86
CA SER A 226 25.87 8.43 34.11
C SER A 226 24.55 9.18 33.98
N ILE A 227 23.88 9.31 35.12
CA ILE A 227 22.69 10.17 35.22
C ILE A 227 23.15 11.62 35.11
N ILE A 228 22.38 12.42 34.38
CA ILE A 228 22.67 13.83 34.20
C ILE A 228 22.23 14.58 35.46
N GLU A 229 23.16 15.26 36.13
CA GLU A 229 22.86 15.93 37.41
C GLU A 229 21.87 17.10 37.23
N ASP A 230 22.13 17.99 36.26
CA ASP A 230 21.22 19.09 35.92
C ASP A 230 20.35 18.76 34.70
N GLN A 231 19.26 18.05 34.98
CA GLN A 231 18.24 17.68 33.99
C GLN A 231 17.67 18.89 33.22
N TRP A 232 17.57 20.07 33.85
CA TRP A 232 16.91 21.22 33.23
C TRP A 232 17.83 21.94 32.24
N SER A 233 19.09 22.12 32.60
CA SER A 233 20.08 22.68 31.66
C SER A 233 20.27 21.75 30.46
N TYR A 234 20.27 20.43 30.68
CA TYR A 234 20.33 19.45 29.60
C TYR A 234 19.12 19.52 28.65
N LEU A 235 17.90 19.59 29.20
CA LEU A 235 16.69 19.70 28.37
C LEU A 235 16.59 21.03 27.62
N TRP A 236 17.20 22.09 28.14
CA TRP A 236 17.27 23.38 27.45
C TRP A 236 18.13 23.32 26.18
N GLU A 237 19.13 22.43 26.15
CA GLU A 237 20.07 22.24 25.05
C GLU A 237 19.60 21.19 24.03
N VAL A 238 18.36 20.69 24.16
CA VAL A 238 17.80 19.70 23.25
C VAL A 238 17.72 20.26 21.81
N GLU A 239 18.47 19.62 20.93
CA GLU A 239 18.42 19.81 19.49
C GLU A 239 17.30 18.97 18.88
N LYS A 240 16.66 19.55 17.87
CA LYS A 240 15.53 18.92 17.18
C LYS A 240 15.95 18.50 15.78
N ASN A 241 15.47 17.34 15.34
CA ASN A 241 15.70 16.86 14.00
C ASN A 241 14.80 17.60 13.01
N SER A 242 15.36 18.00 11.88
CA SER A 242 14.61 18.72 10.85
C SER A 242 13.51 17.86 10.22
N LYS A 243 12.30 18.38 10.11
CA LYS A 243 11.15 17.74 9.47
C LYS A 243 11.47 17.10 8.12
N SER A 244 12.09 17.84 7.20
CA SER A 244 12.40 17.35 5.85
C SER A 244 13.33 16.13 5.85
N LYS A 245 14.28 16.07 6.79
CA LYS A 245 15.17 14.91 6.96
C LYS A 245 14.40 13.69 7.43
N ILE A 246 13.47 13.86 8.37
CA ILE A 246 12.64 12.76 8.86
C ILE A 246 11.67 12.27 7.78
N GLU A 247 11.06 13.18 7.02
CA GLU A 247 10.19 12.82 5.89
C GLU A 247 10.94 12.02 4.83
N LEU A 248 12.17 12.39 4.50
CA LEU A 248 13.03 11.62 3.58
C LEU A 248 13.35 10.21 4.12
N LEU A 249 13.58 10.07 5.43
CA LEU A 249 13.87 8.78 6.04
C LEU A 249 12.63 7.87 6.11
N ALA A 250 11.46 8.46 6.30
CA ALA A 250 10.17 7.76 6.40
C ALA A 250 9.54 7.46 5.03
N SER A 251 9.76 8.29 4.00
CA SER A 251 9.12 8.17 2.67
C SER A 251 9.51 6.91 1.91
N VAL A 252 10.65 6.28 2.23
CA VAL A 252 11.17 5.08 1.55
C VAL A 252 10.26 3.85 1.73
N GLU A 253 9.39 3.79 2.75
CA GLU A 253 8.52 2.63 3.01
C GLU A 253 7.01 2.93 3.02
N VAL A 254 6.58 4.16 2.72
CA VAL A 254 5.14 4.47 2.67
C VAL A 254 4.53 3.85 1.41
N LYS A 255 4.03 2.61 1.54
CA LYS A 255 3.00 2.10 0.64
C LYS A 255 1.79 3.03 0.77
N SER A 256 1.63 3.94 -0.17
CA SER A 256 0.49 4.85 -0.25
C SER A 256 -0.82 4.06 -0.41
N GLU A 257 -1.84 4.49 0.32
CA GLU A 257 -3.22 4.02 0.18
C GLU A 257 -3.75 4.37 -1.22
N ALA A 258 -4.60 3.49 -1.76
CA ALA A 258 -4.99 3.40 -3.18
C ALA A 258 -5.71 4.62 -3.80
N TRP A 259 -5.93 5.71 -3.06
CA TRP A 259 -6.61 6.93 -3.53
C TRP A 259 -5.73 8.18 -3.58
N VAL A 260 -4.49 8.14 -3.11
CA VAL A 260 -3.52 9.21 -3.38
C VAL A 260 -2.97 8.96 -4.78
N LYS A 261 -3.31 9.84 -5.74
CA LYS A 261 -2.64 9.86 -7.04
C LYS A 261 -1.14 9.99 -6.78
N ASN A 262 -0.41 8.90 -7.01
CA ASN A 262 1.03 8.86 -6.88
C ASN A 262 1.62 9.96 -7.75
N GLU A 263 2.43 10.83 -7.16
CA GLU A 263 3.57 11.35 -7.90
C GLU A 263 4.37 10.13 -8.37
N GLU A 264 4.61 10.10 -9.68
CA GLU A 264 5.08 8.96 -10.45
C GLU A 264 6.18 8.20 -9.72
N LYS A 265 5.88 6.97 -9.28
CA LYS A 265 6.92 5.99 -9.00
C LYS A 265 7.78 5.94 -10.25
N LYS A 266 9.08 6.28 -10.14
CA LYS A 266 10.02 6.15 -11.25
C LYS A 266 9.94 4.71 -11.77
N LEU A 267 9.33 4.55 -12.93
CA LEU A 267 9.22 3.29 -13.61
C LEU A 267 10.61 2.97 -14.17
N GLU A 268 11.24 1.94 -13.66
CA GLU A 268 12.52 1.48 -14.22
C GLU A 268 12.22 0.75 -15.51
N LEU A 269 12.46 1.42 -16.64
CA LEU A 269 12.17 0.87 -17.94
C LEU A 269 13.27 -0.10 -18.37
N PRO A 270 12.89 -1.25 -18.95
CA PRO A 270 13.86 -2.17 -19.52
C PRO A 270 14.50 -1.56 -20.78
N THR A 271 15.83 -1.61 -20.85
CA THR A 271 16.64 -1.10 -21.98
C THR A 271 16.75 -2.09 -23.14
N VAL A 272 16.35 -3.34 -22.92
CA VAL A 272 16.47 -4.44 -23.88
C VAL A 272 15.13 -4.65 -24.61
N THR A 273 15.17 -5.17 -25.83
CA THR A 273 13.96 -5.55 -26.56
C THR A 273 13.34 -6.77 -25.90
N ILE A 274 12.07 -6.67 -25.50
CA ILE A 274 11.37 -7.75 -24.80
C ILE A 274 10.69 -8.69 -25.80
N GLU A 275 10.87 -9.98 -25.60
CA GLU A 275 10.18 -11.03 -26.35
C GLU A 275 8.79 -11.28 -25.72
N MET A 276 7.75 -11.18 -26.56
CA MET A 276 6.38 -11.52 -26.22
C MET A 276 5.83 -12.57 -27.19
N ILE A 277 5.14 -13.57 -26.65
CA ILE A 277 4.44 -14.59 -27.44
C ILE A 277 2.96 -14.52 -27.10
N VAL A 278 2.10 -14.52 -28.11
CA VAL A 278 0.65 -14.63 -27.91
C VAL A 278 0.17 -16.00 -28.38
N TYR A 279 -0.47 -16.73 -27.48
CA TYR A 279 -1.06 -18.06 -27.71
C TYR A 279 -2.44 -18.13 -27.02
N ASP A 280 -2.64 -18.98 -26.02
CA ASP A 280 -3.80 -18.98 -25.12
C ASP A 280 -3.74 -17.87 -24.05
N MET A 281 -2.52 -17.50 -23.67
CA MET A 281 -2.17 -16.33 -22.86
C MET A 281 -1.12 -15.47 -23.57
N ILE A 282 -0.80 -14.33 -22.96
CA ILE A 282 0.31 -13.46 -23.36
C ILE A 282 1.50 -13.87 -22.51
N TYR A 283 2.54 -14.40 -23.13
CA TYR A 283 3.77 -14.82 -22.48
C TYR A 283 4.79 -13.70 -22.67
N ILE A 284 5.37 -13.23 -21.57
CA ILE A 284 6.37 -12.16 -21.56
C ILE A 284 7.58 -12.68 -20.81
N LYS A 285 8.77 -12.64 -21.45
CA LYS A 285 9.99 -13.21 -20.87
C LYS A 285 10.46 -12.44 -19.63
N ASN A 286 10.76 -13.17 -18.54
CA ASN A 286 11.07 -12.57 -17.24
C ASN A 286 12.44 -11.86 -17.20
N ASP A 287 13.46 -12.41 -17.86
CA ASP A 287 14.85 -11.91 -17.81
C ASP A 287 15.01 -10.44 -18.20
N SER A 288 14.06 -9.94 -19.00
CA SER A 288 14.09 -8.59 -19.56
C SER A 288 13.19 -7.60 -18.82
N LEU A 289 12.49 -8.01 -17.75
CA LEU A 289 11.53 -7.16 -17.04
C LEU A 289 12.09 -6.67 -15.70
N SER A 290 12.08 -5.36 -15.48
CA SER A 290 12.32 -4.80 -14.15
C SER A 290 11.17 -5.17 -13.19
N LYS A 291 11.45 -5.19 -11.88
CA LYS A 291 10.43 -5.51 -10.87
C LYS A 291 9.26 -4.51 -10.88
N SER A 292 9.54 -3.23 -11.13
CA SER A 292 8.50 -2.18 -11.17
C SER A 292 7.59 -2.32 -12.40
N PHE A 293 8.18 -2.59 -13.56
CA PHE A 293 7.44 -2.82 -14.80
C PHE A 293 6.64 -4.13 -14.75
N SER A 294 7.25 -5.20 -14.23
CA SER A 294 6.61 -6.49 -13.95
C SER A 294 5.36 -6.33 -13.06
N ASN A 295 5.45 -5.56 -11.98
CA ASN A 295 4.29 -5.28 -11.12
C ASN A 295 3.19 -4.49 -11.87
N THR A 296 3.56 -3.51 -12.69
CA THR A 296 2.61 -2.73 -13.49
C THR A 296 1.81 -3.62 -14.44
N LEU A 297 2.47 -4.59 -15.06
CA LEU A 297 1.82 -5.58 -15.93
C LEU A 297 0.94 -6.57 -15.13
N LYS A 298 1.41 -7.05 -13.98
CA LYS A 298 0.63 -7.93 -13.09
C LYS A 298 -0.63 -7.23 -12.56
N ASP A 299 -0.55 -5.93 -12.29
CA ASP A 299 -1.68 -5.14 -11.80
C ASP A 299 -2.86 -5.13 -12.79
N LEU A 300 -2.62 -5.21 -14.10
CA LEU A 300 -3.69 -5.38 -15.11
C LEU A 300 -4.49 -6.67 -14.93
N ALA A 301 -3.83 -7.72 -14.45
CA ALA A 301 -4.41 -9.04 -14.21
C ALA A 301 -4.92 -9.20 -12.76
N CYS A 302 -4.93 -8.14 -11.96
CA CYS A 302 -5.35 -8.14 -10.57
C CYS A 302 -6.55 -7.22 -10.32
N PHE A 303 -7.40 -7.60 -9.38
CA PHE A 303 -8.49 -6.74 -8.89
C PHE A 303 -8.94 -7.15 -7.48
N ASP A 304 -9.56 -6.23 -6.75
CA ASP A 304 -10.05 -6.48 -5.40
C ASP A 304 -11.10 -7.59 -5.39
N ASN A 305 -11.00 -8.51 -4.42
CA ASN A 305 -11.98 -9.58 -4.26
C ASN A 305 -13.29 -9.01 -3.68
N PRO A 306 -14.40 -8.99 -4.44
CA PRO A 306 -15.66 -8.41 -3.98
C PRO A 306 -16.24 -9.12 -2.73
N GLN A 307 -15.89 -10.40 -2.53
CA GLN A 307 -16.34 -11.17 -1.36
C GLN A 307 -15.82 -10.59 -0.05
N VAL A 308 -14.65 -9.94 -0.05
CA VAL A 308 -14.10 -9.31 1.16
C VAL A 308 -15.01 -8.21 1.66
N LYS A 309 -15.50 -7.35 0.74
CA LYS A 309 -16.43 -6.27 1.09
C LYS A 309 -17.73 -6.82 1.68
N ILE A 310 -18.25 -7.90 1.10
CA ILE A 310 -19.47 -8.57 1.58
C ILE A 310 -19.26 -9.14 2.99
N LEU A 311 -18.17 -9.87 3.22
CA LEU A 311 -17.91 -10.52 4.51
C LEU A 311 -17.62 -9.54 5.63
N LEU A 312 -16.87 -8.47 5.34
CA LEU A 312 -16.66 -7.39 6.29
C LEU A 312 -17.99 -6.70 6.65
N GLY A 313 -18.87 -6.49 5.67
CA GLY A 313 -20.23 -5.97 5.93
C GLY A 313 -21.07 -6.90 6.81
N LEU A 314 -20.87 -8.21 6.71
CA LEU A 314 -21.52 -9.23 7.54
C LEU A 314 -20.80 -9.52 8.86
N ARG A 315 -19.70 -8.79 9.17
CA ARG A 315 -18.82 -9.03 10.33
C ARG A 315 -18.32 -10.48 10.43
N LYS A 316 -18.14 -11.15 9.29
CA LYS A 316 -17.60 -12.50 9.22
C LYS A 316 -16.07 -12.46 9.07
N PRO A 317 -15.35 -13.43 9.63
CA PRO A 317 -13.89 -13.51 9.46
C PRO A 317 -13.53 -13.81 8.00
N LEU A 318 -12.35 -13.36 7.57
CA LEU A 318 -11.82 -13.51 6.21
C LEU A 318 -10.90 -14.73 6.03
N TYR A 319 -11.01 -15.75 6.89
CA TYR A 319 -10.14 -16.92 6.82
C TYR A 319 -10.16 -17.55 5.42
N ASN A 320 -8.98 -17.75 4.85
CA ASN A 320 -8.76 -18.34 3.51
C ASN A 320 -9.35 -17.56 2.32
N ILE A 321 -9.73 -16.29 2.50
CA ILE A 321 -10.28 -15.48 1.40
C ILE A 321 -9.23 -14.46 0.95
N PRO A 322 -8.67 -14.61 -0.26
CA PRO A 322 -7.67 -13.68 -0.74
C PRO A 322 -8.29 -12.29 -0.92
N ARG A 323 -7.54 -11.25 -0.55
CA ARG A 323 -7.99 -9.85 -0.70
C ARG A 323 -8.04 -9.39 -2.14
N VAL A 324 -7.17 -9.95 -2.98
CA VAL A 324 -7.02 -9.63 -4.40
C VAL A 324 -7.13 -10.92 -5.17
N ILE A 325 -7.91 -10.91 -6.26
CA ILE A 325 -7.95 -12.00 -7.23
C ILE A 325 -6.81 -11.75 -8.22
N LYS A 326 -5.97 -12.78 -8.42
CA LYS A 326 -4.82 -12.75 -9.32
C LYS A 326 -5.07 -13.69 -10.48
N ASN A 327 -5.12 -13.14 -11.69
CA ASN A 327 -5.37 -13.90 -12.92
C ASN A 327 -4.16 -13.98 -13.86
N TYR A 328 -2.97 -13.67 -13.34
CA TYR A 328 -1.70 -13.93 -14.03
C TYR A 328 -1.08 -15.23 -13.49
N GLU A 329 -0.23 -15.84 -14.30
CA GLU A 329 0.64 -16.94 -13.91
C GLU A 329 2.09 -16.53 -14.13
N GLU A 330 3.01 -17.15 -13.40
CA GLU A 330 4.43 -16.85 -13.47
C GLU A 330 5.19 -18.16 -13.26
N ASP A 331 6.08 -18.48 -14.19
CA ASP A 331 7.08 -19.53 -14.05
C ASP A 331 8.49 -18.92 -14.14
N GLU A 332 9.53 -19.75 -14.21
CA GLU A 332 10.91 -19.28 -14.26
C GLU A 332 11.21 -18.43 -15.50
N GLU A 333 10.61 -18.77 -16.65
CA GLU A 333 10.94 -18.17 -17.95
C GLU A 333 9.95 -17.05 -18.34
N TYR A 334 8.66 -17.22 -18.06
CA TYR A 334 7.60 -16.34 -18.52
C TYR A 334 6.66 -15.85 -17.41
N MET A 335 6.29 -14.57 -17.52
CA MET A 335 5.05 -14.03 -16.98
C MET A 335 3.93 -14.26 -17.99
N LYS A 336 2.81 -14.82 -17.53
CA LYS A 336 1.65 -15.13 -18.36
C LYS A 336 0.46 -14.25 -17.95
N LEU A 337 -0.03 -13.44 -18.89
CA LEU A 337 -1.18 -12.56 -18.69
C LEU A 337 -2.38 -13.01 -19.53
N PRO A 338 -3.61 -12.77 -19.06
CA PRO A 338 -4.81 -13.02 -19.86
C PRO A 338 -4.80 -12.29 -21.21
N ARG A 339 -5.08 -13.02 -22.30
CA ARG A 339 -5.03 -12.49 -23.67
C ARG A 339 -5.94 -11.28 -23.95
N GLY A 340 -7.03 -11.13 -23.23
CA GLY A 340 -7.90 -9.95 -23.34
C GLY A 340 -7.19 -8.65 -22.95
N LEU A 341 -6.08 -8.73 -22.22
CA LEU A 341 -5.26 -7.57 -21.86
C LEU A 341 -4.27 -7.16 -22.97
N LEU A 342 -4.20 -7.87 -24.11
CA LEU A 342 -3.17 -7.66 -25.13
C LEU A 342 -3.08 -6.21 -25.61
N SER A 343 -4.22 -5.55 -25.87
CA SER A 343 -4.22 -4.14 -26.28
C SER A 343 -3.69 -3.21 -25.19
N GLN A 344 -3.97 -3.50 -23.92
CA GLN A 344 -3.48 -2.70 -22.78
C GLN A 344 -1.99 -2.94 -22.54
N VAL A 345 -1.52 -4.18 -22.67
CA VAL A 345 -0.09 -4.51 -22.60
C VAL A 345 0.67 -3.78 -23.70
N LYS A 346 0.21 -3.84 -24.96
CA LYS A 346 0.83 -3.09 -26.06
C LYS A 346 0.86 -1.59 -25.79
N ALA A 347 -0.25 -1.01 -25.34
CA ALA A 347 -0.32 0.41 -24.99
C ALA A 347 0.69 0.79 -23.90
N ILE A 348 0.84 -0.01 -22.84
CA ILE A 348 1.86 0.25 -21.80
C ILE A 348 3.27 0.22 -22.38
N PHE A 349 3.59 -0.72 -23.26
CA PHE A 349 4.91 -0.77 -23.88
C PHE A 349 5.16 0.44 -24.79
N GLU A 350 4.17 0.82 -25.60
CA GLU A 350 4.24 1.98 -26.50
C GLU A 350 4.35 3.31 -25.74
N GLU A 351 3.50 3.54 -24.73
CA GLU A 351 3.49 4.74 -23.88
C GLU A 351 4.83 4.95 -23.16
N ASN A 352 5.49 3.85 -22.79
CA ASN A 352 6.78 3.86 -22.11
C ASN A 352 7.98 3.72 -23.07
N ASN A 353 7.77 3.76 -24.39
CA ASN A 353 8.82 3.60 -25.41
C ASN A 353 9.68 2.33 -25.25
N VAL A 354 9.08 1.26 -24.73
CA VAL A 354 9.73 -0.04 -24.55
C VAL A 354 9.62 -0.84 -25.84
N LYS A 355 10.77 -1.19 -26.42
CA LYS A 355 10.80 -2.03 -27.63
C LYS A 355 10.42 -3.46 -27.29
N TYR A 356 9.58 -4.06 -28.12
CA TYR A 356 9.22 -5.47 -27.99
C TYR A 356 9.12 -6.15 -29.35
N LEU A 357 9.32 -7.47 -29.35
CA LEU A 357 9.04 -8.36 -30.47
C LEU A 357 7.85 -9.23 -30.10
N LEU A 358 6.81 -9.22 -30.94
CA LEU A 358 5.61 -10.01 -30.72
C LEU A 358 5.55 -11.17 -31.71
N GLU A 359 5.64 -12.40 -31.21
CA GLU A 359 5.40 -13.63 -31.96
C GLU A 359 3.95 -14.09 -31.75
N ASP A 360 3.20 -14.25 -32.85
CA ASP A 360 1.80 -14.72 -32.81
C ASP A 360 1.74 -16.22 -33.11
N LYS A 361 1.52 -17.04 -32.08
CA LYS A 361 1.38 -18.51 -32.18
C LYS A 361 -0.09 -18.97 -32.12
N ARG A 362 -1.04 -18.04 -32.22
CA ARG A 362 -2.47 -18.38 -32.12
C ARG A 362 -2.91 -19.29 -33.27
N TYR A 363 -3.84 -20.17 -32.96
CA TYR A 363 -4.46 -21.07 -33.93
C TYR A 363 -5.27 -20.28 -34.97
N PHE A 364 -5.04 -20.59 -36.25
CA PHE A 364 -5.75 -19.98 -37.37
C PHE A 364 -6.00 -20.99 -38.50
N THR A 365 -7.26 -21.11 -38.88
CA THR A 365 -7.78 -21.94 -39.97
C THR A 365 -8.79 -21.14 -40.77
N LYS A 366 -8.52 -20.98 -42.05
CA LYS A 366 -9.39 -20.28 -43.00
C LYS A 366 -10.56 -21.17 -43.40
N GLU A 367 -11.76 -20.60 -43.43
CA GLU A 367 -12.99 -21.25 -43.89
C GLU A 367 -13.85 -20.27 -44.68
N SER A 368 -14.59 -20.76 -45.67
CA SER A 368 -15.44 -19.89 -46.49
C SER A 368 -16.87 -19.88 -45.97
N PHE A 369 -17.44 -18.69 -45.76
CA PHE A 369 -18.84 -18.49 -45.39
C PHE A 369 -19.59 -17.59 -46.37
N PRO A 370 -20.88 -17.87 -46.66
CA PRO A 370 -21.71 -17.01 -47.48
C PRO A 370 -21.89 -15.60 -46.90
N GLN A 371 -22.32 -14.66 -47.73
CA GLN A 371 -22.69 -13.33 -47.26
C GLN A 371 -24.02 -13.35 -46.51
N VAL A 372 -24.12 -12.54 -45.46
CA VAL A 372 -25.36 -12.35 -44.72
C VAL A 372 -26.39 -11.65 -45.60
N THR A 373 -27.56 -12.26 -45.75
CA THR A 373 -28.63 -11.80 -46.65
C THR A 373 -29.44 -10.59 -46.13
N TYR A 374 -29.19 -10.13 -44.91
CA TYR A 374 -29.95 -9.07 -44.24
C TYR A 374 -29.22 -7.73 -44.27
N ILE A 375 -29.97 -6.64 -44.45
CA ILE A 375 -29.44 -5.28 -44.39
C ILE A 375 -29.20 -4.88 -42.93
N LEU A 376 -27.99 -4.40 -42.65
CA LEU A 376 -27.58 -3.93 -41.32
C LEU A 376 -28.04 -2.49 -41.07
N ARG A 377 -28.43 -2.21 -39.84
CA ARG A 377 -28.67 -0.83 -39.36
C ARG A 377 -27.34 -0.10 -39.18
N ASP A 378 -27.35 1.23 -39.25
CA ASP A 378 -26.14 2.06 -39.10
C ASP A 378 -25.38 1.77 -37.79
N GLU A 379 -26.12 1.61 -36.70
CA GLU A 379 -25.56 1.30 -35.38
C GLU A 379 -24.90 -0.09 -35.35
N GLN A 380 -25.41 -1.04 -36.12
CA GLN A 380 -24.82 -2.37 -36.26
C GLN A 380 -23.54 -2.32 -37.10
N ASN A 381 -23.54 -1.57 -38.21
CA ASN A 381 -22.35 -1.33 -39.03
C ASN A 381 -21.23 -0.68 -38.20
N LEU A 382 -21.57 0.31 -37.37
CA LEU A 382 -20.63 0.94 -36.45
C LEU A 382 -20.06 -0.07 -35.44
N ALA A 383 -20.91 -0.94 -34.89
CA ALA A 383 -20.46 -1.99 -33.98
C ALA A 383 -19.47 -2.95 -34.66
N ILE A 384 -19.80 -3.46 -35.85
CA ILE A 384 -18.96 -4.37 -36.63
C ILE A 384 -17.60 -3.75 -36.93
N LYS A 385 -17.56 -2.48 -37.40
CA LYS A 385 -16.31 -1.77 -37.68
C LYS A 385 -15.40 -1.68 -36.45
N LYS A 386 -15.96 -1.40 -35.26
CA LYS A 386 -15.18 -1.35 -34.02
C LYS A 386 -14.70 -2.74 -33.56
N ILE A 387 -15.52 -3.77 -33.75
CA ILE A 387 -15.16 -5.15 -33.41
C ILE A 387 -14.05 -5.65 -34.32
N LEU A 388 -14.08 -5.36 -35.63
CA LEU A 388 -13.06 -5.80 -36.59
C LEU A 388 -11.66 -5.28 -36.29
N ASN A 389 -11.55 -4.10 -35.67
CA ASN A 389 -10.27 -3.53 -35.27
C ASN A 389 -9.64 -4.23 -34.06
N ASN A 390 -10.33 -5.19 -33.44
CA ASN A 390 -9.87 -5.87 -32.23
C ASN A 390 -9.96 -7.39 -32.37
N ASP A 391 -8.87 -8.07 -32.03
CA ASP A 391 -8.85 -9.54 -32.01
C ASP A 391 -9.75 -10.09 -30.90
N PHE A 392 -9.66 -9.45 -29.73
CA PHE A 392 -10.43 -9.78 -28.54
C PHE A 392 -11.30 -8.59 -28.15
N SER A 393 -12.62 -8.77 -28.13
CA SER A 393 -13.53 -7.69 -27.75
C SER A 393 -14.87 -8.13 -27.18
N ILE A 394 -15.55 -7.17 -26.56
CA ILE A 394 -16.93 -7.31 -26.10
C ILE A 394 -17.83 -6.29 -26.81
N CYS A 395 -18.99 -6.74 -27.27
CA CYS A 395 -20.08 -5.92 -27.77
C CYS A 395 -21.23 -5.91 -26.76
N VAL A 396 -21.54 -4.72 -26.23
CA VAL A 396 -22.59 -4.49 -25.25
C VAL A 396 -23.80 -3.87 -25.94
N ALA A 397 -24.89 -4.63 -26.03
CA ALA A 397 -26.11 -4.16 -26.68
C ALA A 397 -27.38 -4.81 -26.11
N PRO A 398 -28.49 -4.06 -25.99
CA PRO A 398 -29.72 -4.56 -25.41
C PRO A 398 -30.32 -5.73 -26.23
N PRO A 399 -31.24 -6.51 -25.65
CA PRO A 399 -32.08 -7.44 -26.42
C PRO A 399 -32.77 -6.72 -27.59
N GLY A 400 -32.91 -7.40 -28.73
CA GLY A 400 -33.51 -6.80 -29.93
C GLY A 400 -32.57 -5.92 -30.77
N PHE A 401 -31.35 -5.61 -30.31
CA PHE A 401 -30.35 -4.90 -31.12
C PHE A 401 -29.85 -5.72 -32.32
N GLY A 402 -29.99 -7.05 -32.29
CA GLY A 402 -29.49 -7.95 -33.34
C GLY A 402 -28.09 -8.49 -33.08
N LYS A 403 -27.74 -8.82 -31.82
CA LYS A 403 -26.44 -9.40 -31.46
C LYS A 403 -26.08 -10.65 -32.28
N THR A 404 -27.05 -11.52 -32.54
CA THR A 404 -26.85 -12.71 -33.38
C THR A 404 -26.48 -12.34 -34.83
N LEU A 405 -27.09 -11.29 -35.38
CA LEU A 405 -26.76 -10.78 -36.72
C LEU A 405 -25.34 -10.20 -36.76
N ILE A 406 -24.93 -9.49 -35.71
CA ILE A 406 -23.54 -9.03 -35.55
C ILE A 406 -22.59 -10.22 -35.53
N GLY A 407 -22.89 -11.25 -34.74
CA GLY A 407 -22.08 -12.47 -34.69
C GLY A 407 -21.95 -13.17 -36.04
N ALA A 408 -23.06 -13.31 -36.78
CA ALA A 408 -23.04 -13.84 -38.15
C ALA A 408 -22.21 -12.98 -39.10
N LYS A 409 -22.39 -11.65 -39.06
CA LYS A 409 -21.58 -10.75 -39.89
C LYS A 409 -20.09 -10.84 -39.55
N MET A 410 -19.73 -11.00 -38.29
CA MET A 410 -18.32 -11.21 -37.91
C MET A 410 -17.73 -12.51 -38.46
N ILE A 411 -18.54 -13.57 -38.61
CA ILE A 411 -18.12 -14.83 -39.25
C ILE A 411 -17.89 -14.59 -40.76
N GLU A 412 -18.80 -13.87 -41.41
CA GLU A 412 -18.66 -13.47 -42.82
C GLU A 412 -17.41 -12.61 -43.06
N GLU A 413 -17.11 -11.65 -42.18
CA GLU A 413 -15.95 -10.77 -42.37
C GLU A 413 -14.62 -11.48 -42.08
N ARG A 414 -14.60 -12.42 -41.12
CA ARG A 414 -13.35 -13.10 -40.69
C ARG A 414 -13.01 -14.36 -41.48
N GLN A 415 -14.00 -15.04 -42.09
CA GLN A 415 -13.80 -16.20 -42.97
C GLN A 415 -12.85 -17.25 -42.34
N CYS A 416 -13.17 -17.66 -41.10
CA CYS A 416 -12.39 -18.64 -40.34
C CYS A 416 -13.30 -19.55 -39.53
N ASN A 417 -12.82 -20.76 -39.21
CA ASN A 417 -13.64 -21.69 -38.45
C ASN A 417 -14.03 -21.11 -37.07
N THR A 418 -15.31 -21.24 -36.73
CA THR A 418 -15.93 -20.51 -35.63
C THR A 418 -16.76 -21.41 -34.73
N LEU A 419 -16.56 -21.27 -33.42
CA LEU A 419 -17.40 -21.86 -32.38
C LEU A 419 -18.24 -20.79 -31.69
N ILE A 420 -19.54 -21.01 -31.65
CA ILE A 420 -20.48 -20.20 -30.89
C ILE A 420 -20.74 -20.91 -29.57
N VAL A 421 -20.52 -20.22 -28.46
CA VAL A 421 -20.72 -20.76 -27.12
C VAL A 421 -21.93 -20.10 -26.49
N VAL A 422 -22.91 -20.91 -26.08
CA VAL A 422 -24.18 -20.46 -25.50
C VAL A 422 -24.44 -21.06 -24.12
N ASN A 423 -25.32 -20.46 -23.33
CA ASN A 423 -25.64 -20.94 -21.98
C ASN A 423 -26.72 -22.04 -21.93
N LYS A 424 -27.63 -22.11 -22.92
CA LYS A 424 -28.81 -22.98 -22.91
C LYS A 424 -29.04 -23.64 -24.28
N ASN A 425 -29.60 -24.86 -24.27
CA ASN A 425 -29.97 -25.60 -25.49
C ASN A 425 -30.95 -24.84 -26.40
N MET A 426 -31.85 -24.02 -25.82
CA MET A 426 -32.78 -23.20 -26.61
C MET A 426 -32.04 -22.16 -27.45
N LEU A 427 -30.99 -21.53 -26.90
CA LEU A 427 -30.17 -20.59 -27.66
C LEU A 427 -29.37 -21.31 -28.75
N LEU A 428 -28.92 -22.54 -28.48
CA LEU A 428 -28.26 -23.36 -29.49
C LEU A 428 -29.16 -23.56 -30.72
N ASP A 429 -30.41 -23.96 -30.52
CA ASP A 429 -31.37 -24.11 -31.63
C ASP A 429 -31.64 -22.77 -32.35
N GLN A 430 -31.75 -21.69 -31.58
CA GLN A 430 -31.94 -20.36 -32.13
C GLN A 430 -30.77 -19.97 -33.05
N TRP A 431 -29.52 -20.17 -32.62
CA TRP A 431 -28.34 -19.88 -33.42
C TRP A 431 -28.30 -20.72 -34.71
N ILE A 432 -28.61 -22.02 -34.64
CA ILE A 432 -28.72 -22.87 -35.84
C ILE A 432 -29.75 -22.29 -36.82
N GLN A 433 -30.95 -21.95 -36.33
CA GLN A 433 -31.98 -21.39 -37.20
C GLN A 433 -31.56 -20.04 -37.81
N ARG A 434 -30.87 -19.18 -37.02
CA ARG A 434 -30.37 -17.90 -37.53
C ARG A 434 -29.34 -18.08 -38.63
N PHE A 435 -28.45 -19.07 -38.54
CA PHE A 435 -27.50 -19.32 -39.63
C PHE A 435 -28.17 -19.84 -40.91
N VAL A 436 -29.18 -20.70 -40.79
CA VAL A 436 -30.02 -21.09 -41.93
C VAL A 436 -30.68 -19.85 -42.55
N ASP A 437 -31.24 -18.97 -41.73
CA ASP A 437 -31.94 -17.79 -42.23
C ASP A 437 -30.98 -16.77 -42.87
N TYR A 438 -29.85 -16.49 -42.22
CA TYR A 438 -28.90 -15.43 -42.56
C TYR A 438 -27.97 -15.81 -43.71
N PHE A 439 -27.40 -17.03 -43.67
CA PHE A 439 -26.45 -17.52 -44.67
C PHE A 439 -27.07 -18.41 -45.75
N LYS A 440 -28.35 -18.81 -45.59
CA LYS A 440 -29.01 -19.79 -46.48
C LYS A 440 -28.28 -21.14 -46.54
N MET A 441 -27.61 -21.51 -45.45
CA MET A 441 -26.92 -22.79 -45.30
C MET A 441 -27.87 -23.91 -44.93
N ASP A 442 -27.49 -25.14 -45.27
CA ASP A 442 -28.21 -26.32 -44.84
C ASP A 442 -27.93 -26.61 -43.36
N LYS A 443 -28.96 -27.03 -42.62
CA LYS A 443 -28.83 -27.37 -41.18
C LYS A 443 -27.79 -28.45 -40.89
N LYS A 444 -27.44 -29.29 -41.88
CA LYS A 444 -26.43 -30.35 -41.76
C LYS A 444 -25.00 -29.83 -41.78
N GLU A 445 -24.79 -28.64 -42.33
CA GLU A 445 -23.46 -27.99 -42.41
C GLU A 445 -23.09 -27.30 -41.09
N ILE A 446 -24.10 -27.01 -40.26
CA ILE A 446 -23.96 -26.38 -38.95
C ILE A 446 -23.83 -27.47 -37.89
N GLY A 447 -22.65 -27.63 -37.32
CA GLY A 447 -22.44 -28.62 -36.28
C GLY A 447 -22.84 -28.11 -34.90
N PHE A 448 -23.02 -29.03 -33.95
CA PHE A 448 -23.37 -28.67 -32.59
C PHE A 448 -22.91 -29.67 -31.54
N LEU A 449 -22.65 -29.16 -30.33
CA LEU A 449 -22.36 -29.91 -29.13
C LEU A 449 -23.36 -29.52 -28.03
N GLY A 450 -24.33 -30.38 -27.79
CA GLY A 450 -25.43 -30.11 -26.88
C GLY A 450 -26.49 -31.19 -26.92
N LYS A 451 -27.45 -31.14 -25.99
CA LYS A 451 -28.56 -32.11 -25.93
C LYS A 451 -28.10 -33.58 -25.88
N GLY A 452 -26.94 -33.84 -25.27
CA GLY A 452 -26.34 -35.19 -25.20
C GLY A 452 -25.81 -35.72 -26.54
N LYS A 453 -25.65 -34.87 -27.56
CA LYS A 453 -25.13 -35.25 -28.88
C LYS A 453 -23.91 -34.40 -29.22
N ASN A 454 -22.95 -35.05 -29.87
CA ASN A 454 -21.80 -34.38 -30.49
C ASN A 454 -21.92 -34.58 -32.01
N LYS A 455 -22.14 -33.48 -32.74
CA LYS A 455 -22.20 -33.42 -34.19
C LYS A 455 -21.35 -32.26 -34.72
N LEU A 456 -20.19 -32.04 -34.11
CA LEU A 456 -19.30 -30.95 -34.49
C LEU A 456 -18.72 -31.17 -35.89
N THR A 457 -18.65 -30.12 -36.71
CA THR A 457 -18.07 -30.15 -38.07
C THR A 457 -16.65 -29.57 -38.12
N SER A 458 -16.21 -28.91 -37.04
CA SER A 458 -14.96 -28.13 -36.93
C SER A 458 -14.88 -26.91 -37.86
N LYS A 459 -16.02 -26.51 -38.43
CA LYS A 459 -16.15 -25.36 -39.34
C LYS A 459 -16.99 -24.25 -38.73
N LEU A 460 -18.27 -24.50 -38.56
CA LEU A 460 -19.22 -23.60 -37.92
C LEU A 460 -20.06 -24.41 -36.95
N ASP A 461 -19.79 -24.20 -35.67
CA ASP A 461 -20.27 -25.05 -34.61
C ASP A 461 -20.91 -24.24 -33.49
N ILE A 462 -21.92 -24.83 -32.84
CA ILE A 462 -22.52 -24.25 -31.64
C ILE A 462 -22.43 -25.22 -30.48
N ALA A 463 -21.79 -24.81 -29.38
CA ALA A 463 -21.68 -25.61 -28.18
C ALA A 463 -22.39 -24.93 -27.00
N THR A 464 -23.07 -25.73 -26.18
CA THR A 464 -23.48 -25.24 -24.86
C THR A 464 -22.28 -25.26 -23.89
N MET A 465 -22.19 -24.27 -23.01
CA MET A 465 -21.20 -24.22 -21.93
C MET A 465 -21.18 -25.50 -21.09
N GLN A 466 -22.36 -26.10 -20.84
CA GLN A 466 -22.49 -27.33 -20.06
C GLN A 466 -21.83 -28.53 -20.75
N SER A 467 -22.03 -28.68 -22.05
CA SER A 467 -21.41 -29.77 -22.81
C SER A 467 -19.91 -29.52 -23.01
N LEU A 468 -19.52 -28.28 -23.27
CA LEU A 468 -18.13 -27.90 -23.47
C LEU A 468 -17.29 -28.05 -22.20
N LYS A 469 -17.89 -27.88 -21.00
CA LYS A 469 -17.23 -28.14 -19.71
C LYS A 469 -16.66 -29.56 -19.61
N ASN A 470 -17.32 -30.55 -20.21
CA ASN A 470 -16.88 -31.95 -20.15
C ASN A 470 -15.77 -32.26 -21.17
N GLN A 471 -15.56 -31.39 -22.17
CA GLN A 471 -14.57 -31.56 -23.23
C GLN A 471 -13.96 -30.19 -23.57
N PRO A 472 -13.28 -29.52 -22.61
CA PRO A 472 -12.87 -28.13 -22.78
C PRO A 472 -11.81 -27.96 -23.88
N ASP A 473 -10.99 -28.99 -24.13
CA ASP A 473 -9.95 -28.98 -25.17
C ASP A 473 -10.49 -28.74 -26.59
N LEU A 474 -11.77 -29.03 -26.85
CA LEU A 474 -12.39 -28.79 -28.17
C LEU A 474 -12.32 -27.33 -28.59
N ILE A 475 -12.30 -26.39 -27.63
CA ILE A 475 -12.25 -24.96 -27.93
C ILE A 475 -10.95 -24.55 -28.64
N LYS A 476 -9.86 -25.34 -28.47
CA LYS A 476 -8.53 -25.09 -29.09
C LYS A 476 -8.54 -25.23 -30.60
N ASN A 477 -9.50 -25.98 -31.15
CA ASN A 477 -9.58 -26.30 -32.58
C ASN A 477 -10.27 -25.20 -33.41
N TYR A 478 -10.58 -24.06 -32.82
CA TYR A 478 -11.30 -22.97 -33.50
C TYR A 478 -10.46 -21.70 -33.54
N THR A 479 -10.53 -21.01 -34.66
CA THR A 479 -9.88 -19.70 -34.86
C THR A 479 -10.65 -18.60 -34.18
N GLN A 480 -11.98 -18.70 -34.20
CA GLN A 480 -12.88 -17.72 -33.62
C GLN A 480 -13.83 -18.36 -32.61
N VAL A 481 -13.99 -17.71 -31.46
CA VAL A 481 -15.04 -18.01 -30.50
C VAL A 481 -15.96 -16.82 -30.31
N ILE A 482 -17.27 -17.04 -30.44
CA ILE A 482 -18.30 -16.05 -30.10
C ILE A 482 -19.04 -16.55 -28.86
N VAL A 483 -18.94 -15.82 -27.76
CA VAL A 483 -19.64 -16.17 -26.52
C VAL A 483 -20.91 -15.34 -26.40
N ASP A 484 -22.06 -16.00 -26.53
CA ASP A 484 -23.37 -15.39 -26.31
C ASP A 484 -23.70 -15.34 -24.81
N GLU A 485 -24.33 -14.26 -24.39
CA GLU A 485 -24.53 -13.91 -22.98
C GLU A 485 -23.23 -14.06 -22.16
N CYS A 486 -22.15 -13.47 -22.69
CA CYS A 486 -20.80 -13.60 -22.15
C CYS A 486 -20.65 -13.10 -20.70
N HIS A 487 -21.62 -12.33 -20.20
CA HIS A 487 -21.67 -11.91 -18.82
C HIS A 487 -21.66 -13.08 -17.83
N HIS A 488 -21.92 -14.32 -18.26
CA HIS A 488 -21.79 -15.51 -17.41
C HIS A 488 -20.36 -16.01 -17.17
N ILE A 489 -19.37 -15.62 -18.00
CA ILE A 489 -17.98 -16.15 -17.97
C ILE A 489 -17.29 -16.09 -16.60
N PRO A 490 -17.46 -15.06 -15.75
CA PRO A 490 -16.76 -15.01 -14.46
C PRO A 490 -17.03 -16.18 -13.51
N ALA A 491 -17.98 -17.07 -13.82
CA ALA A 491 -18.06 -18.36 -13.15
C ALA A 491 -16.82 -19.22 -13.46
N ILE A 492 -16.17 -19.75 -12.42
CA ILE A 492 -14.92 -20.54 -12.51
C ILE A 492 -14.96 -21.59 -13.63
N THR A 493 -16.04 -22.36 -13.75
CA THR A 493 -16.17 -23.42 -14.76
C THR A 493 -16.17 -22.89 -16.19
N PHE A 494 -16.65 -21.68 -16.42
CA PHE A 494 -16.71 -21.07 -17.75
C PHE A 494 -15.40 -20.35 -18.07
N GLU A 495 -14.78 -19.71 -17.07
CA GLU A 495 -13.44 -19.15 -17.21
C GLU A 495 -12.42 -20.22 -17.61
N LEU A 496 -12.45 -21.41 -17.00
CA LEU A 496 -11.53 -22.51 -17.33
C LEU A 496 -11.62 -22.94 -18.80
N ILE A 497 -12.83 -22.99 -19.37
CA ILE A 497 -13.02 -23.31 -20.79
C ILE A 497 -12.40 -22.22 -21.65
N VAL A 498 -12.74 -20.96 -21.35
CA VAL A 498 -12.32 -19.82 -22.15
C VAL A 498 -10.81 -19.58 -22.05
N LYS A 499 -10.17 -19.91 -20.93
CA LYS A 499 -8.71 -19.87 -20.77
C LYS A 499 -7.97 -20.81 -21.71
N GLN A 500 -8.57 -21.94 -22.09
CA GLN A 500 -7.95 -22.90 -22.99
C GLN A 500 -8.03 -22.51 -24.47
N PHE A 501 -8.70 -21.41 -24.81
CA PHE A 501 -8.83 -20.98 -26.20
C PHE A 501 -7.50 -20.42 -26.73
N CYS A 502 -6.98 -21.06 -27.78
CA CYS A 502 -5.73 -20.66 -28.44
C CYS A 502 -5.94 -19.90 -29.75
N GLY A 503 -7.19 -19.68 -30.17
CA GLY A 503 -7.50 -19.09 -31.47
C GLY A 503 -7.28 -17.58 -31.53
N LYS A 504 -7.28 -17.06 -32.76
CA LYS A 504 -7.01 -15.64 -33.03
C LYS A 504 -8.07 -14.70 -32.47
N TYR A 505 -9.35 -15.06 -32.53
CA TYR A 505 -10.45 -14.13 -32.34
C TYR A 505 -11.41 -14.53 -31.23
N ILE A 506 -11.75 -13.62 -30.33
CA ILE A 506 -12.85 -13.82 -29.37
C ILE A 506 -13.80 -12.63 -29.35
N LEU A 507 -15.11 -12.91 -29.36
CA LEU A 507 -16.15 -11.91 -29.28
C LEU A 507 -17.14 -12.26 -28.17
N GLY A 508 -17.24 -11.40 -27.16
CA GLY A 508 -18.31 -11.45 -26.17
C GLY A 508 -19.54 -10.67 -26.64
N LEU A 509 -20.71 -11.29 -26.57
CA LEU A 509 -21.99 -10.63 -26.80
C LEU A 509 -22.77 -10.59 -25.48
N SER A 510 -23.15 -9.40 -25.01
CA SER A 510 -23.96 -9.28 -23.79
C SER A 510 -24.81 -8.01 -23.79
N ALA A 511 -25.90 -7.99 -23.02
CA ALA A 511 -26.64 -6.77 -22.74
C ALA A 511 -26.05 -5.97 -21.57
N THR A 512 -25.42 -6.65 -20.61
CA THR A 512 -24.94 -6.06 -19.36
C THR A 512 -23.65 -6.75 -18.93
N PRO A 513 -22.46 -6.20 -19.22
CA PRO A 513 -21.20 -6.77 -18.73
C PRO A 513 -21.00 -6.51 -17.23
N ASN A 514 -21.61 -5.46 -16.68
CA ASN A 514 -21.52 -5.10 -15.27
C ASN A 514 -22.39 -6.04 -14.42
N ARG A 515 -21.74 -6.82 -13.55
CA ARG A 515 -22.38 -7.78 -12.66
C ARG A 515 -22.48 -7.22 -11.24
N LYS A 516 -23.48 -7.71 -10.49
CA LYS A 516 -23.65 -7.37 -9.07
C LYS A 516 -22.59 -7.99 -8.15
N ASP A 517 -21.95 -9.07 -8.59
CA ASP A 517 -20.94 -9.79 -7.81
C ASP A 517 -19.53 -9.19 -7.89
N GLY A 518 -19.32 -8.15 -8.72
CA GLY A 518 -18.03 -7.46 -8.84
C GLY A 518 -16.95 -8.23 -9.61
N LEU A 519 -17.27 -9.39 -10.19
CA LEU A 519 -16.31 -10.26 -10.90
C LEU A 519 -16.19 -9.93 -12.40
N GLN A 520 -16.76 -8.82 -12.86
CA GLN A 520 -16.64 -8.38 -14.26
C GLN A 520 -15.19 -8.16 -14.76
N PRO A 521 -14.15 -7.87 -13.94
CA PRO A 521 -12.78 -7.78 -14.45
C PRO A 521 -12.30 -9.06 -15.15
N ILE A 522 -12.72 -10.24 -14.67
CA ILE A 522 -12.42 -11.53 -15.30
C ILE A 522 -12.92 -11.56 -16.76
N LEU A 523 -14.10 -10.97 -17.01
CA LEU A 523 -14.68 -10.89 -18.34
C LEU A 523 -13.76 -10.13 -19.30
N TYR A 524 -13.29 -8.95 -18.89
CA TYR A 524 -12.41 -8.11 -19.71
C TYR A 524 -11.03 -8.74 -19.90
N GLN A 525 -10.50 -9.39 -18.86
CA GLN A 525 -9.22 -10.09 -18.92
C GLN A 525 -9.24 -11.27 -19.90
N GLN A 526 -10.36 -11.99 -20.02
CA GLN A 526 -10.46 -13.14 -20.93
C GLN A 526 -10.93 -12.76 -22.34
N LEU A 527 -11.83 -11.79 -22.47
CA LEU A 527 -12.47 -11.45 -23.76
C LEU A 527 -11.95 -10.17 -24.41
N GLY A 528 -11.24 -9.32 -23.68
CA GLY A 528 -10.84 -8.00 -24.14
C GLY A 528 -11.77 -6.88 -23.71
N SER A 529 -11.39 -5.65 -24.05
CA SER A 529 -12.14 -4.45 -23.73
C SER A 529 -13.46 -4.36 -24.52
N VAL A 530 -14.37 -3.51 -24.04
CA VAL A 530 -15.62 -3.21 -24.76
C VAL A 530 -15.29 -2.43 -26.03
N ALA A 531 -15.43 -3.06 -27.19
CA ALA A 531 -15.22 -2.41 -28.48
C ALA A 531 -16.43 -1.54 -28.89
N TYR A 532 -17.64 -1.96 -28.50
CA TYR A 532 -18.86 -1.23 -28.78
C TYR A 532 -19.85 -1.36 -27.62
N GLU A 533 -20.43 -0.23 -27.21
CA GLU A 533 -21.53 -0.16 -26.25
C GLU A 533 -22.65 0.69 -26.84
N PHE A 534 -23.84 0.11 -26.99
CA PHE A 534 -25.01 0.86 -27.39
C PHE A 534 -25.49 1.74 -26.23
N LYS A 535 -25.40 3.06 -26.40
CA LYS A 535 -25.98 4.04 -25.48
C LYS A 535 -27.21 4.65 -26.13
N LYS A 536 -28.38 4.45 -25.54
CA LYS A 536 -29.61 5.09 -25.99
C LYS A 536 -29.39 6.61 -25.96
N LYS A 537 -29.59 7.30 -27.09
CA LYS A 537 -29.59 8.76 -27.12
C LYS A 537 -30.61 9.28 -26.11
N ARG A 538 -30.19 10.15 -25.19
CA ARG A 538 -31.11 10.83 -24.28
C ARG A 538 -32.03 11.70 -25.14
N THR A 539 -33.32 11.40 -25.13
CA THR A 539 -34.36 12.16 -25.85
C THR A 539 -35.14 13.08 -24.93
N ILE A 540 -34.78 13.19 -23.66
CA ILE A 540 -35.48 14.00 -22.65
C ILE A 540 -34.42 14.82 -21.90
N ASP A 541 -34.47 16.14 -22.07
CA ASP A 541 -33.81 17.09 -21.17
C ASP A 541 -34.72 17.27 -19.95
N ASN A 542 -34.23 16.87 -18.78
CA ASN A 542 -34.93 17.11 -17.53
C ASN A 542 -34.47 18.46 -16.98
N ASP A 543 -35.33 19.48 -17.01
CA ASP A 543 -35.07 20.75 -16.34
C ASP A 543 -35.19 20.59 -14.82
N LEU A 544 -34.07 20.71 -14.12
CA LEU A 544 -34.01 20.75 -12.67
C LEU A 544 -34.42 22.15 -12.17
N LYS A 545 -35.67 22.29 -11.69
CA LYS A 545 -36.07 23.46 -10.91
C LYS A 545 -35.61 23.31 -9.46
N LEU A 546 -34.63 24.09 -9.05
CA LEU A 546 -34.30 24.32 -7.65
C LEU A 546 -35.38 25.19 -7.01
N ILE A 547 -36.23 24.58 -6.19
CA ILE A 547 -37.16 25.31 -5.32
C ILE A 547 -36.45 25.51 -3.99
N LYS A 548 -36.11 26.75 -3.65
CA LYS A 548 -35.72 27.11 -2.29
C LYS A 548 -37.01 27.35 -1.51
N THR A 549 -37.19 26.64 -0.41
CA THR A 549 -38.23 26.92 0.59
C THR A 549 -37.64 27.83 1.66
N ASP A 550 -38.39 28.88 2.02
CA ASP A 550 -38.05 29.86 3.05
C ASP A 550 -37.96 29.27 4.46
#